data_AF-A0A1H5X911-F1
#
_entry.id   AF-A0A1H5X911-F1
#
_cell.length_a   1.000
_cell.length_b   1.000
_cell.length_c   1.000
_cell.angle_alpha   90.00
_cell.angle_beta   90.00
_cell.angle_gamma   90.00
#
_symmetry.space_group_name_H-M   'P 1'
#
loop_
_entity.id
_entity.type
_entity.pdbx_description
1 polymer ?
#
loop_
_entity_poly.entity_id
_entity_poly.type
_entity_poly.pdbx_seq_one_letter_code
_entity_poly.pdbx_strand_id
1 'polypeptide(L)'
;MSKFLNILAPAIGGAGAVMAMAYTLADQFIVDMPAPLREAVAVAPANAEEPKDATARVMAAKFSLGREATTDEVAAWDIDVRPDGQGLPPGSGDVMTGEELYVDNCAMCHGDFGEAVGRWPVLAGGQGTLTNDRPVKTIGSYWPYLSTVFDYVHRAMPFGNAQSLSDDDVYAITAYLLYLNDLVDDDFELSNENFTEVRMPNEENFYPDDRAEIELTAFTGDVCMENCKDAVDITGRAAVVDVTPDDAAARKRREEAAAAAEGTAAPTEVAAAETAPAAPAAPAADDAAGGDAELVAAGEKVFRKCKACHAVGEGASNKVGPHLNGLDGRTVGGVDGFKYSGTFTDAQANGMVWNDETLSAFLANPKTYMKGTKMSFAGLKKQDDIDAVIAYINAEGKE
;
A
#
# COMPACT_ATOMS: atom_id res chain seq x y z
N MET A 1 -82.54 3.03 29.52
CA MET A 1 -81.17 3.40 29.93
C MET A 1 -80.37 2.27 30.61
N SER A 2 -80.99 1.21 31.16
CA SER A 2 -80.27 0.16 31.92
C SER A 2 -79.56 -0.93 31.08
N LYS A 3 -79.95 -1.16 29.81
CA LYS A 3 -79.33 -2.20 28.97
C LYS A 3 -78.02 -1.80 28.28
N PHE A 4 -77.75 -0.50 28.12
CA PHE A 4 -76.51 0.00 27.48
C PHE A 4 -75.31 0.02 28.44
N LEU A 5 -75.55 0.14 29.75
CA LEU A 5 -74.49 0.19 30.76
C LEU A 5 -73.85 -1.19 31.01
N ASN A 6 -74.60 -2.27 30.83
CA ASN A 6 -74.12 -3.64 31.06
C ASN A 6 -73.19 -4.18 29.96
N ILE A 7 -73.09 -3.49 28.81
CA ILE A 7 -72.22 -3.89 27.70
C ILE A 7 -70.89 -3.13 27.73
N LEU A 8 -70.88 -1.89 28.22
CA LEU A 8 -69.67 -1.04 28.28
C LEU A 8 -68.77 -1.34 29.49
N ALA A 9 -69.33 -1.81 30.61
CA ALA A 9 -68.57 -2.15 31.81
C ALA A 9 -67.51 -3.27 31.59
N PRO A 10 -67.82 -4.41 30.93
CA PRO A 10 -66.81 -5.46 30.69
C PRO A 10 -65.75 -5.06 29.65
N ALA A 11 -66.08 -4.18 28.69
CA ALA A 11 -65.15 -3.71 27.68
C ALA A 11 -64.08 -2.75 28.24
N ILE A 12 -64.46 -1.88 29.18
CA ILE A 12 -63.53 -0.96 29.84
C ILE A 12 -62.64 -1.70 30.85
N GLY A 13 -63.19 -2.70 31.57
CA GLY A 13 -62.41 -3.54 32.47
C GLY A 13 -61.36 -4.40 31.75
N GLY A 14 -61.70 -4.94 30.57
CA GLY A 14 -60.77 -5.72 29.75
C GLY A 14 -59.62 -4.89 29.18
N ALA A 15 -59.89 -3.70 28.65
CA ALA A 15 -58.85 -2.81 28.13
C ALA A 15 -57.90 -2.31 29.22
N GLY A 16 -58.43 -1.98 30.41
CA GLY A 16 -57.61 -1.57 31.55
C GLY A 16 -56.69 -2.68 32.06
N ALA A 17 -57.17 -3.92 32.11
CA ALA A 17 -56.35 -5.06 32.53
C ALA A 17 -55.24 -5.38 31.51
N VAL A 18 -55.52 -5.28 30.21
CA VAL A 18 -54.51 -5.49 29.16
C VAL A 18 -53.44 -4.40 29.18
N MET A 19 -53.81 -3.12 29.37
CA MET A 19 -52.82 -2.05 29.48
C MET A 19 -51.99 -2.11 30.76
N ALA A 20 -52.60 -2.47 31.90
CA ALA A 20 -51.86 -2.65 33.15
C ALA A 20 -50.88 -3.82 33.09
N MET A 21 -51.26 -4.93 32.43
CA MET A 21 -50.39 -6.09 32.24
C MET A 21 -49.27 -5.80 31.21
N ALA A 22 -49.57 -5.03 30.16
CA ALA A 22 -48.54 -4.57 29.22
C ALA A 22 -47.53 -3.63 29.89
N TYR A 23 -47.98 -2.71 30.76
CA TYR A 23 -47.08 -1.82 31.50
C TYR A 23 -46.20 -2.57 32.50
N THR A 24 -46.77 -3.53 33.23
CA THR A 24 -46.00 -4.33 34.22
C THR A 24 -45.07 -5.37 33.60
N LEU A 25 -45.38 -5.88 32.39
CA LEU A 25 -44.50 -6.81 31.67
C LEU A 25 -43.45 -6.10 30.80
N ALA A 26 -43.68 -4.85 30.39
CA ALA A 26 -42.68 -4.06 29.68
C ALA A 26 -41.46 -3.73 30.55
N ASP A 27 -41.65 -3.52 31.86
CA ASP A 27 -40.55 -3.27 32.81
C ASP A 27 -39.78 -4.54 33.21
N GLN A 28 -40.31 -5.75 32.95
CA GLN A 28 -39.62 -7.00 33.33
C GLN A 28 -38.52 -7.43 32.35
N PHE A 29 -38.43 -6.80 31.17
CA PHE A 29 -37.37 -7.08 30.19
C PHE A 29 -36.46 -5.88 29.91
N ILE A 30 -36.68 -4.75 30.58
CA ILE A 30 -35.70 -3.67 30.64
C ILE A 30 -34.74 -4.02 31.77
N VAL A 31 -33.60 -4.59 31.41
CA VAL A 31 -32.43 -4.54 32.29
C VAL A 31 -32.11 -3.06 32.41
N ASP A 32 -32.24 -2.47 33.60
CA ASP A 32 -31.64 -1.18 33.91
C ASP A 32 -30.14 -1.33 33.61
N MET A 33 -29.73 -0.95 32.40
CA MET A 33 -28.33 -0.70 32.14
C MET A 33 -27.99 0.48 33.03
N PRO A 34 -27.12 0.32 34.05
CA PRO A 34 -26.63 1.48 34.77
C PRO A 34 -26.08 2.44 33.72
N ALA A 35 -26.47 3.72 33.82
CA ALA A 35 -25.92 4.78 32.98
C ALA A 35 -24.41 4.55 32.81
N PRO A 36 -23.84 4.65 31.59
CA PRO A 36 -22.44 4.35 31.37
C PRO A 36 -21.67 5.12 32.43
N LEU A 37 -20.89 4.38 33.21
CA LEU A 37 -20.00 4.95 34.22
C LEU A 37 -19.29 6.11 33.53
N ARG A 38 -19.65 7.34 33.92
CA ARG A 38 -18.94 8.57 33.53
C ARG A 38 -17.63 8.65 34.32
N GLU A 39 -16.91 7.55 34.36
CA GLU A 39 -15.48 7.56 34.56
C GLU A 39 -14.92 7.13 33.23
N ALA A 40 -14.12 8.01 32.64
CA ALA A 40 -13.22 7.62 31.57
C ALA A 40 -12.52 6.35 32.05
N VAL A 41 -12.87 5.21 31.44
CA VAL A 41 -12.00 4.05 31.51
C VAL A 41 -10.75 4.52 30.80
N ALA A 42 -9.78 4.97 31.58
CA ALA A 42 -8.43 5.11 31.10
C ALA A 42 -8.03 3.71 30.67
N VAL A 43 -8.13 3.44 29.37
CA VAL A 43 -7.46 2.31 28.76
C VAL A 43 -5.99 2.62 28.95
N ALA A 44 -5.41 2.10 30.03
CA ALA A 44 -3.99 2.12 30.19
C ALA A 44 -3.39 1.45 28.94
N PRO A 45 -2.37 2.04 28.30
CA PRO A 45 -1.65 1.32 27.26
C PRO A 45 -1.25 -0.03 27.86
N ALA A 46 -1.46 -1.10 27.11
CA ALA A 46 -1.06 -2.44 27.52
C ALA A 46 0.45 -2.40 27.75
N ASN A 47 0.87 -2.25 28.99
CA ASN A 47 2.22 -2.53 29.44
C ASN A 47 2.21 -4.03 29.76
N ALA A 48 3.04 -4.80 29.06
CA ALA A 48 3.45 -6.14 29.47
C ALA A 48 4.29 -6.01 30.74
N GLU A 49 3.64 -5.74 31.85
CA GLU A 49 4.12 -6.28 33.11
C GLU A 49 3.53 -7.69 33.27
N GLU A 50 4.35 -8.60 33.80
CA GLU A 50 3.88 -9.91 34.26
C GLU A 50 2.54 -9.77 34.99
N PRO A 51 1.59 -10.69 34.81
CA PRO A 51 0.31 -10.62 35.51
C PRO A 51 0.56 -10.83 37.01
N LYS A 52 0.74 -9.72 37.73
CA LYS A 52 0.66 -9.67 39.19
C LYS A 52 -0.77 -9.87 39.69
N ASP A 53 -1.73 -10.02 38.77
CA ASP A 53 -3.14 -9.98 39.09
C ASP A 53 -3.66 -11.32 39.65
N ALA A 54 -3.63 -11.42 40.98
CA ALA A 54 -4.23 -12.50 41.75
C ALA A 54 -5.72 -12.72 41.40
N THR A 55 -6.41 -11.71 40.85
CA THR A 55 -7.84 -11.75 40.54
C THR A 55 -8.17 -12.71 39.40
N ALA A 56 -7.32 -12.79 38.36
CA ALA A 56 -7.49 -13.74 37.26
C ALA A 56 -7.30 -15.20 37.72
N ARG A 57 -6.30 -15.45 38.59
CA ARG A 57 -6.08 -16.76 39.22
C ARG A 57 -7.26 -17.17 40.10
N VAL A 58 -7.87 -16.22 40.84
CA VAL A 58 -9.04 -16.47 41.69
C VAL A 58 -10.30 -16.79 40.88
N MET A 59 -10.51 -16.16 39.72
CA MET A 59 -11.67 -16.42 38.85
C MET A 59 -11.55 -17.73 38.07
N ALA A 60 -10.36 -18.08 37.58
CA ALA A 60 -10.11 -19.40 36.97
C ALA A 60 -10.33 -20.54 37.97
N ALA A 61 -9.92 -20.35 39.23
CA ALA A 61 -10.21 -21.27 40.33
C ALA A 61 -11.71 -21.32 40.69
N LYS A 62 -12.46 -20.24 40.48
CA LYS A 62 -13.90 -20.16 40.76
C LYS A 62 -14.76 -20.92 39.75
N PHE A 63 -14.36 -20.96 38.48
CA PHE A 63 -15.08 -21.67 37.41
C PHE A 63 -14.40 -22.98 36.98
N SER A 64 -13.19 -23.27 37.47
CA SER A 64 -12.39 -24.44 37.09
C SER A 64 -12.17 -24.58 35.58
N LEU A 65 -11.99 -23.45 34.89
CA LEU A 65 -11.73 -23.40 33.45
C LEU A 65 -10.29 -22.96 33.18
N GLY A 66 -9.62 -23.64 32.26
CA GLY A 66 -8.26 -23.34 31.81
C GLY A 66 -7.16 -23.84 32.75
N ARG A 67 -5.91 -23.50 32.39
CA ARG A 67 -4.70 -23.68 33.18
C ARG A 67 -3.81 -22.45 33.00
N GLU A 68 -2.82 -22.29 33.88
CA GLU A 68 -1.77 -21.29 33.68
C GLU A 68 -0.99 -21.58 32.39
N ALA A 69 -0.74 -20.53 31.61
CA ALA A 69 0.11 -20.62 30.41
C ALA A 69 1.56 -20.83 30.83
N THR A 70 2.29 -21.69 30.13
CA THR A 70 3.71 -21.84 30.40
C THR A 70 4.47 -20.65 29.81
N THR A 71 5.68 -20.39 30.33
CA THR A 71 6.57 -19.36 29.76
C THR A 71 6.86 -19.61 28.29
N ASP A 72 7.05 -20.87 27.91
CA ASP A 72 7.35 -21.26 26.52
C ASP A 72 6.16 -21.02 25.58
N GLU A 73 4.92 -21.22 26.08
CA GLU A 73 3.71 -20.94 25.30
C GLU A 73 3.51 -19.44 25.08
N VAL A 74 3.78 -18.63 26.12
CA VAL A 74 3.73 -17.17 26.00
C VAL A 74 4.81 -16.71 25.03
N ALA A 75 6.07 -17.12 25.20
CA ALA A 75 7.17 -16.72 24.32
C ALA A 75 6.95 -17.12 22.85
N ALA A 76 6.27 -18.24 22.58
CA ALA A 76 5.97 -18.67 21.23
C ALA A 76 4.83 -17.86 20.55
N TRP A 77 3.96 -17.21 21.31
CA TRP A 77 2.75 -16.54 20.79
C TRP A 77 2.81 -15.02 20.90
N ASP A 78 3.48 -14.55 21.95
CA ASP A 78 3.65 -13.15 22.32
C ASP A 78 4.96 -12.62 21.75
N ILE A 79 4.89 -12.32 20.45
CA ILE A 79 5.97 -11.74 19.64
C ILE A 79 5.62 -10.30 19.24
N ASP A 80 4.74 -9.62 20.00
CA ASP A 80 4.33 -8.25 19.71
C ASP A 80 5.51 -7.30 19.88
N VAL A 81 5.66 -6.33 18.98
CA VAL A 81 6.68 -5.28 19.12
C VAL A 81 6.00 -3.93 19.21
N ARG A 82 6.21 -3.27 20.35
CA ARG A 82 5.58 -1.98 20.64
C ARG A 82 6.41 -0.80 20.16
N PRO A 83 5.81 0.38 20.00
CA PRO A 83 6.53 1.59 19.56
C PRO A 83 7.71 1.99 20.45
N ASP A 84 7.71 1.60 21.72
CA ASP A 84 8.80 1.85 22.66
C ASP A 84 9.88 0.76 22.69
N GLY A 85 9.80 -0.22 21.78
CA GLY A 85 10.75 -1.32 21.65
C GLY A 85 10.49 -2.50 22.59
N GLN A 86 9.45 -2.47 23.43
CA GLN A 86 9.06 -3.67 24.19
C GLN A 86 8.72 -4.80 23.23
N GLY A 87 9.28 -5.99 23.50
CA GLY A 87 9.08 -7.21 22.70
C GLY A 87 10.11 -7.44 21.60
N LEU A 88 11.06 -6.52 21.38
CA LEU A 88 12.15 -6.74 20.42
C LEU A 88 13.03 -7.95 20.82
N PRO A 89 13.22 -8.94 19.93
CA PRO A 89 14.19 -10.00 20.14
C PRO A 89 15.63 -9.44 19.99
N PRO A 90 16.62 -10.01 20.69
CA PRO A 90 18.02 -9.65 20.49
C PRO A 90 18.47 -10.06 19.08
N GLY A 91 19.10 -9.14 18.34
CA GLY A 91 19.51 -9.39 16.96
C GLY A 91 19.90 -8.13 16.21
N SER A 92 20.44 -8.31 15.01
CA SER A 92 20.72 -7.22 14.08
C SER A 92 20.70 -7.67 12.62
N GLY A 93 20.58 -6.70 11.71
CA GLY A 93 20.61 -6.94 10.28
C GLY A 93 20.86 -5.67 9.49
N ASP A 94 21.71 -5.76 8.47
CA ASP A 94 22.07 -4.65 7.60
C ASP A 94 21.21 -4.58 6.33
N VAL A 95 21.26 -3.42 5.66
CA VAL A 95 20.51 -3.15 4.43
C VAL A 95 20.86 -4.13 3.31
N MET A 96 22.14 -4.49 3.17
CA MET A 96 22.61 -5.35 2.06
C MET A 96 22.11 -6.79 2.21
N THR A 97 22.16 -7.33 3.43
CA THR A 97 21.58 -8.64 3.77
C THR A 97 20.07 -8.59 3.59
N GLY A 98 19.44 -7.46 3.96
CA GLY A 98 18.02 -7.23 3.77
C GLY A 98 17.59 -7.23 2.31
N GLU A 99 18.39 -6.65 1.42
CA GLU A 99 18.15 -6.65 -0.03
C GLU A 99 18.11 -8.08 -0.58
N GLU A 100 19.10 -8.91 -0.25
CA GLU A 100 19.15 -10.31 -0.71
C GLU A 100 17.93 -11.09 -0.23
N LEU A 101 17.59 -11.00 1.06
CA LEU A 101 16.42 -11.66 1.64
C LEU A 101 15.11 -11.15 1.02
N TYR A 102 15.02 -9.85 0.76
CA TYR A 102 13.83 -9.24 0.18
C TYR A 102 13.61 -9.68 -1.27
N VAL A 103 14.68 -9.76 -2.08
CA VAL A 103 14.61 -10.27 -3.45
C VAL A 103 14.11 -11.73 -3.46
N ASP A 104 14.62 -12.57 -2.57
CA ASP A 104 14.27 -13.99 -2.53
C ASP A 104 12.85 -14.25 -1.99
N ASN A 105 12.38 -13.43 -1.03
CA ASN A 105 11.16 -13.75 -0.27
C ASN A 105 10.01 -12.76 -0.48
N CYS A 106 10.26 -11.54 -1.00
CA CYS A 106 9.29 -10.44 -0.99
C CYS A 106 9.03 -9.85 -2.38
N ALA A 107 10.07 -9.69 -3.19
CA ALA A 107 10.03 -8.92 -4.44
C ALA A 107 9.03 -9.47 -5.48
N MET A 108 8.74 -10.78 -5.46
CA MET A 108 7.76 -11.39 -6.37
C MET A 108 6.36 -10.75 -6.27
N CYS A 109 6.02 -10.19 -5.11
CA CYS A 109 4.76 -9.49 -4.87
C CYS A 109 5.00 -7.98 -4.73
N HIS A 110 6.03 -7.58 -3.99
CA HIS A 110 6.23 -6.19 -3.62
C HIS A 110 7.13 -5.38 -4.56
N GLY A 111 7.62 -5.98 -5.65
CA GLY A 111 8.58 -5.34 -6.57
C GLY A 111 9.98 -5.34 -5.96
N ASP A 112 11.03 -5.16 -6.77
CA ASP A 112 12.41 -5.19 -6.29
C ASP A 112 12.72 -4.01 -5.35
N PHE A 113 11.98 -2.91 -5.50
CA PHE A 113 12.15 -1.65 -4.76
C PHE A 113 10.89 -1.24 -3.98
N GLY A 114 10.02 -2.20 -3.64
CA GLY A 114 8.78 -1.91 -2.90
C GLY A 114 7.70 -1.18 -3.70
N GLU A 115 7.80 -1.11 -5.03
CA GLU A 115 6.87 -0.43 -5.93
C GLU A 115 5.60 -1.24 -6.28
N ALA A 116 5.52 -2.48 -5.76
CA ALA A 116 4.53 -3.51 -6.04
C ALA A 116 4.56 -4.11 -7.46
N VAL A 117 4.28 -5.41 -7.54
CA VAL A 117 3.95 -6.10 -8.79
C VAL A 117 2.43 -6.18 -8.94
N GLY A 118 1.90 -5.66 -10.05
CA GLY A 118 0.47 -5.76 -10.35
C GLY A 118 -0.43 -4.96 -9.40
N ARG A 119 -1.15 -5.64 -8.52
CA ARG A 119 -2.08 -5.04 -7.52
C ARG A 119 -1.70 -5.36 -6.08
N TRP A 120 -0.51 -5.88 -5.86
CA TRP A 120 0.01 -6.08 -4.50
C TRP A 120 0.30 -4.74 -3.81
N PRO A 121 0.48 -4.73 -2.48
CA PRO A 121 0.77 -3.51 -1.73
C PRO A 121 2.11 -2.89 -2.11
N VAL A 122 2.09 -1.58 -2.32
CA VAL A 122 3.28 -0.72 -2.46
C VAL A 122 3.86 -0.48 -1.07
N LEU A 123 5.14 -0.78 -0.88
CA LEU A 123 5.84 -0.65 0.41
C LEU A 123 6.67 0.64 0.49
N ALA A 124 7.07 1.21 -0.64
CA ALA A 124 7.88 2.43 -0.70
C ALA A 124 7.33 3.49 -1.68
N GLY A 125 7.54 4.76 -1.35
CA GLY A 125 7.09 5.92 -2.13
C GLY A 125 5.83 6.58 -1.57
N GLY A 126 5.26 7.55 -2.31
CA GLY A 126 4.02 8.22 -1.90
C GLY A 126 4.19 9.37 -0.90
N GLN A 127 5.43 9.80 -0.63
CA GLN A 127 5.73 10.96 0.21
C GLN A 127 4.99 12.21 -0.31
N GLY A 128 4.36 12.95 0.61
CA GLY A 128 3.61 14.16 0.28
C GLY A 128 2.27 13.93 -0.43
N THR A 129 1.81 12.69 -0.61
CA THR A 129 0.55 12.40 -1.33
C THR A 129 -0.70 12.32 -0.44
N LEU A 130 -0.56 12.46 0.89
CA LEU A 130 -1.65 12.22 1.85
C LEU A 130 -2.87 13.12 1.67
N THR A 131 -2.71 14.28 1.03
CA THR A 131 -3.78 15.25 0.73
C THR A 131 -4.29 15.20 -0.71
N ASN A 132 -3.74 14.32 -1.56
CA ASN A 132 -4.20 14.17 -2.93
C ASN A 132 -5.56 13.46 -2.97
N ASP A 133 -6.29 13.60 -4.09
CA ASP A 133 -7.55 12.88 -4.33
C ASP A 133 -7.41 11.35 -4.19
N ARG A 134 -6.21 10.83 -4.49
CA ARG A 134 -5.85 9.42 -4.33
C ARG A 134 -4.47 9.28 -3.66
N PRO A 135 -4.41 9.25 -2.33
CA PRO A 135 -3.16 9.09 -1.58
C PRO A 135 -2.49 7.75 -1.84
N VAL A 136 -1.14 7.74 -1.81
CA VAL A 136 -0.32 6.53 -1.84
C VAL A 136 0.27 6.35 -0.44
N LYS A 137 -0.33 5.47 0.35
CA LYS A 137 -0.04 5.25 1.78
C LYS A 137 0.88 4.03 1.93
N THR A 138 2.15 4.28 2.21
CA THR A 138 3.21 3.27 2.32
C THR A 138 3.84 3.34 3.71
N ILE A 139 4.90 2.54 3.94
CA ILE A 139 5.69 2.58 5.17
C ILE A 139 6.24 4.00 5.38
N GLY A 140 7.00 4.54 4.41
CA GLY A 140 7.63 5.86 4.55
C GLY A 140 6.68 7.05 4.41
N SER A 141 5.51 6.90 3.77
CA SER A 141 4.58 8.02 3.61
C SER A 141 3.50 8.11 4.68
N TYR A 142 3.17 7.01 5.37
CA TYR A 142 2.00 6.96 6.23
C TYR A 142 2.23 6.30 7.59
N TRP A 143 3.07 5.26 7.70
CA TRP A 143 3.12 4.49 8.94
C TRP A 143 3.79 5.29 10.08
N PRO A 144 3.28 5.22 11.31
CA PRO A 144 3.80 6.02 12.42
C PRO A 144 5.01 5.41 13.12
N TYR A 145 5.14 4.08 13.14
CA TYR A 145 6.13 3.39 13.97
C TYR A 145 6.83 2.27 13.21
N LEU A 146 8.15 2.17 13.41
CA LEU A 146 8.96 1.08 12.88
C LEU A 146 8.57 -0.27 13.49
N SER A 147 8.10 -0.27 14.75
CA SER A 147 7.64 -1.46 15.46
C SER A 147 6.56 -2.23 14.69
N THR A 148 5.66 -1.50 14.03
CA THR A 148 4.59 -2.11 13.22
C THR A 148 5.16 -2.80 11.98
N VAL A 149 6.24 -2.29 11.40
CA VAL A 149 6.92 -2.93 10.27
C VAL A 149 7.54 -4.25 10.73
N PHE A 150 8.32 -4.21 11.81
CA PHE A 150 8.99 -5.38 12.36
C PHE A 150 8.00 -6.48 12.77
N ASP A 151 7.03 -6.16 13.64
CA ASP A 151 6.03 -7.13 14.12
C ASP A 151 5.25 -7.74 12.96
N TYR A 152 4.73 -6.90 12.05
CA TYR A 152 3.93 -7.41 10.93
C TYR A 152 4.73 -8.30 9.98
N VAL A 153 5.97 -7.94 9.67
CA VAL A 153 6.84 -8.76 8.82
C VAL A 153 7.15 -10.08 9.51
N HIS A 154 7.58 -10.05 10.78
CA HIS A 154 7.89 -11.24 11.57
C HIS A 154 6.68 -12.19 11.69
N ARG A 155 5.50 -11.62 11.98
CA ARG A 155 4.30 -12.38 12.31
C ARG A 155 3.54 -12.89 11.10
N ALA A 156 3.54 -12.14 9.99
CA ALA A 156 2.58 -12.33 8.89
C ALA A 156 3.21 -12.43 7.50
N MET A 157 4.53 -12.23 7.37
CA MET A 157 5.23 -12.34 6.08
C MET A 157 6.29 -13.44 6.10
N PRO A 158 6.66 -13.98 4.92
CA PRO A 158 6.06 -13.78 3.60
C PRO A 158 4.61 -14.29 3.48
N PHE A 159 3.79 -13.66 2.62
CA PHE A 159 2.40 -14.08 2.44
C PHE A 159 2.32 -15.52 1.90
N GLY A 160 1.68 -16.41 2.67
CA GLY A 160 1.61 -17.85 2.38
C GLY A 160 2.68 -18.69 3.06
N ASN A 161 3.68 -18.07 3.69
CA ASN A 161 4.74 -18.73 4.45
C ASN A 161 5.15 -17.90 5.68
N ALA A 162 4.16 -17.37 6.42
CA ALA A 162 4.40 -16.50 7.57
C ALA A 162 5.20 -17.19 8.69
N GLN A 163 5.95 -16.41 9.48
CA GLN A 163 6.84 -16.89 10.55
C GLN A 163 7.96 -17.84 10.06
N SER A 164 8.39 -17.69 8.80
CA SER A 164 9.51 -18.47 8.24
C SER A 164 10.86 -17.76 8.35
N LEU A 165 10.88 -16.51 8.79
CA LEU A 165 12.07 -15.66 8.90
C LEU A 165 12.60 -15.72 10.33
N SER A 166 13.93 -15.67 10.49
CA SER A 166 14.55 -15.49 11.80
C SER A 166 14.49 -14.03 12.26
N ASP A 167 14.75 -13.78 13.55
CA ASP A 167 14.76 -12.41 14.09
C ASP A 167 15.75 -11.50 13.36
N ASP A 168 16.96 -11.98 13.06
CA ASP A 168 17.98 -11.26 12.29
C ASP A 168 17.54 -10.99 10.84
N ASP A 169 16.86 -11.95 10.20
CA ASP A 169 16.29 -11.76 8.85
C ASP A 169 15.26 -10.63 8.85
N VAL A 170 14.42 -10.55 9.89
CA VAL A 170 13.43 -9.48 10.03
C VAL A 170 14.10 -8.13 10.27
N TYR A 171 15.16 -8.06 11.08
CA TYR A 171 15.95 -6.84 11.23
C TYR A 171 16.54 -6.38 9.89
N ALA A 172 17.16 -7.28 9.13
CA ALA A 172 17.76 -6.99 7.84
C ALA A 172 16.70 -6.51 6.83
N ILE A 173 15.58 -7.21 6.69
CA ILE A 173 14.47 -6.79 5.81
C ILE A 173 13.92 -5.42 6.25
N THR A 174 13.80 -5.17 7.56
CA THR A 174 13.34 -3.88 8.09
C THR A 174 14.33 -2.76 7.75
N ALA A 175 15.64 -3.00 7.87
CA ALA A 175 16.68 -2.06 7.44
C ALA A 175 16.57 -1.75 5.93
N TYR A 176 16.39 -2.77 5.09
CA TYR A 176 16.18 -2.56 3.66
C TYR A 176 14.89 -1.79 3.34
N LEU A 177 13.80 -2.03 4.06
CA LEU A 177 12.55 -1.26 3.91
C LEU A 177 12.71 0.21 4.31
N LEU A 178 13.54 0.51 5.32
CA LEU A 178 13.92 1.89 5.67
C LEU A 178 14.73 2.53 4.53
N TYR A 179 15.70 1.80 3.96
CA TYR A 179 16.50 2.25 2.82
C TYR A 179 15.63 2.56 1.59
N LEU A 180 14.70 1.66 1.23
CA LEU A 180 13.76 1.88 0.13
C LEU A 180 12.87 3.12 0.31
N ASN A 181 12.67 3.57 1.54
CA ASN A 181 11.89 4.76 1.87
C ASN A 181 12.77 6.00 2.08
N ASP A 182 14.04 5.97 1.69
CA ASP A 182 15.01 7.05 1.82
C ASP A 182 15.19 7.53 3.28
N LEU A 183 15.08 6.62 4.26
CA LEU A 183 15.19 6.93 5.69
C LEU A 183 16.59 6.66 6.28
N VAL A 184 17.36 5.78 5.63
CA VAL A 184 18.71 5.37 6.04
C VAL A 184 19.59 5.14 4.80
N ASP A 185 20.90 5.16 4.97
CA ASP A 185 21.89 4.88 3.92
C ASP A 185 22.10 3.36 3.71
N ASP A 186 22.84 2.97 2.67
CA ASP A 186 23.04 1.56 2.26
C ASP A 186 23.96 0.75 3.18
N ASP A 187 24.72 1.41 4.06
CA ASP A 187 25.59 0.80 5.07
C ASP A 187 24.94 0.72 6.46
N PHE A 188 23.65 1.07 6.58
CA PHE A 188 22.94 1.06 7.86
C PHE A 188 22.70 -0.37 8.38
N GLU A 189 22.92 -0.56 9.69
CA GLU A 189 22.58 -1.78 10.42
C GLU A 189 21.54 -1.47 11.49
N LEU A 190 20.39 -2.17 11.43
CA LEU A 190 19.34 -2.09 12.43
C LEU A 190 19.56 -3.18 13.48
N SER A 191 19.43 -2.84 14.76
CA SER A 191 19.52 -3.79 15.86
C SER A 191 18.51 -3.48 16.95
N ASN A 192 18.36 -4.42 17.89
CA ASN A 192 17.54 -4.19 19.08
C ASN A 192 18.02 -2.99 19.92
N GLU A 193 19.26 -2.54 19.77
CA GLU A 193 19.85 -1.44 20.54
C GLU A 193 19.50 -0.07 19.96
N ASN A 194 19.48 0.07 18.62
CA ASN A 194 19.22 1.34 17.94
C ASN A 194 17.80 1.47 17.38
N PHE A 195 16.97 0.42 17.45
CA PHE A 195 15.63 0.38 16.86
C PHE A 195 14.76 1.59 17.21
N THR A 196 14.77 1.99 18.48
CA THR A 196 13.92 3.08 19.00
C THR A 196 14.41 4.48 18.62
N GLU A 197 15.61 4.60 18.06
CA GLU A 197 16.17 5.86 17.57
C GLU A 197 15.60 6.23 16.19
N VAL A 198 15.09 5.25 15.43
CA VAL A 198 14.49 5.46 14.11
C VAL A 198 13.07 6.02 14.26
N ARG A 199 12.85 7.24 13.76
CA ARG A 199 11.55 7.93 13.79
C ARG A 199 10.94 7.96 12.39
N MET A 200 9.69 7.50 12.26
CA MET A 200 9.00 7.47 10.97
C MET A 200 8.45 8.87 10.60
N PRO A 201 8.42 9.25 9.31
CA PRO A 201 8.02 10.61 8.91
C PRO A 201 6.61 11.03 9.32
N ASN A 202 5.68 10.08 9.52
CA ASN A 202 4.28 10.35 9.77
C ASN A 202 3.84 10.04 11.22
N GLU A 203 4.79 9.90 12.15
CA GLU A 203 4.53 9.52 13.54
C GLU A 203 3.54 10.44 14.26
N GLU A 204 3.64 11.75 14.07
CA GLU A 204 2.84 12.76 14.80
C GLU A 204 1.43 12.99 14.21
N ASN A 205 1.11 12.40 13.05
CA ASN A 205 -0.09 12.74 12.28
C ASN A 205 -1.26 11.77 12.50
N PHE A 206 -1.24 11.03 13.61
CA PHE A 206 -2.33 10.18 14.05
C PHE A 206 -2.91 10.72 15.35
N TYR A 207 -4.24 10.72 15.44
CA TYR A 207 -4.96 11.17 16.62
C TYR A 207 -6.02 10.14 17.01
N PRO A 208 -6.35 10.01 18.32
CA PRO A 208 -7.47 9.22 18.76
C PRO A 208 -8.77 9.68 18.10
N ASP A 209 -9.70 8.76 17.90
CA ASP A 209 -11.02 9.04 17.31
C ASP A 209 -11.73 10.21 18.02
N ASP A 210 -12.00 11.29 17.28
CA ASP A 210 -12.62 12.52 17.76
C ASP A 210 -14.07 12.71 17.25
N ARG A 211 -14.67 11.65 16.69
CA ARG A 211 -16.05 11.70 16.15
C ARG A 211 -17.08 12.06 17.23
N ALA A 212 -16.84 11.73 18.50
CA ALA A 212 -17.73 12.11 19.59
C ALA A 212 -17.82 13.63 19.75
N GLU A 213 -16.74 14.34 19.47
CA GLU A 213 -16.63 15.79 19.55
C GLU A 213 -17.15 16.47 18.28
N ILE A 214 -16.67 16.03 17.10
CA ILE A 214 -16.88 16.76 15.83
C ILE A 214 -18.10 16.28 15.03
N GLU A 215 -18.45 15.00 15.07
CA GLU A 215 -19.51 14.42 14.25
C GLU A 215 -20.80 14.20 15.04
N LEU A 216 -20.72 13.61 16.24
CA LEU A 216 -21.89 13.23 17.02
C LEU A 216 -22.74 14.46 17.34
N THR A 217 -22.12 15.59 17.65
CA THR A 217 -22.80 16.87 17.86
C THR A 217 -23.56 17.33 16.61
N ALA A 218 -23.00 17.11 15.42
CA ALA A 218 -23.64 17.46 14.16
C ALA A 218 -24.78 16.49 13.79
N PHE A 219 -24.71 15.23 14.23
CA PHE A 219 -25.64 14.17 13.82
C PHE A 219 -26.72 13.79 14.86
N THR A 220 -26.68 14.36 16.07
CA THR A 220 -27.67 14.08 17.14
C THR A 220 -28.77 15.14 17.29
N GLY A 221 -28.82 16.12 16.38
CA GLY A 221 -29.87 17.14 16.36
C GLY A 221 -31.20 16.65 15.77
N ASP A 222 -32.20 17.53 15.81
CA ASP A 222 -33.49 17.28 15.16
C ASP A 222 -33.30 17.15 13.64
N VAL A 223 -33.84 16.08 13.07
CA VAL A 223 -33.81 15.84 11.62
C VAL A 223 -34.95 16.57 10.92
N CYS A 224 -34.72 17.04 9.70
CA CYS A 224 -35.79 17.61 8.89
C CYS A 224 -36.81 16.53 8.50
N MET A 225 -38.10 16.82 8.71
CA MET A 225 -39.19 15.91 8.40
C MET A 225 -39.99 16.30 7.15
N GLU A 226 -40.04 17.59 6.80
CA GLU A 226 -40.85 18.11 5.69
C GLU A 226 -40.10 19.21 4.93
N ASN A 227 -40.24 19.21 3.59
CA ASN A 227 -39.66 20.23 2.70
C ASN A 227 -38.13 20.41 2.86
N CYS A 228 -37.39 19.31 3.01
CA CYS A 228 -35.98 19.32 3.40
C CYS A 228 -34.98 19.72 2.31
N LYS A 229 -35.39 19.65 1.04
CA LYS A 229 -34.57 20.02 -0.13
C LYS A 229 -35.46 20.61 -1.20
N ASP A 230 -34.93 21.59 -1.92
CA ASP A 230 -35.61 22.23 -3.05
C ASP A 230 -35.51 21.41 -4.34
N ALA A 231 -34.45 20.61 -4.49
CA ALA A 231 -34.19 19.78 -5.67
C ALA A 231 -33.49 18.45 -5.30
N VAL A 232 -33.68 17.44 -6.14
CA VAL A 232 -33.14 16.08 -5.98
C VAL A 232 -32.56 15.55 -7.28
N ASP A 233 -31.47 16.17 -7.73
CA ASP A 233 -30.78 15.79 -8.97
C ASP A 233 -29.96 14.50 -8.82
N ILE A 234 -29.95 13.68 -9.87
CA ILE A 234 -29.12 12.47 -9.93
C ILE A 234 -27.70 12.86 -10.33
N THR A 235 -26.76 12.78 -9.39
CA THR A 235 -25.34 13.13 -9.62
C THR A 235 -24.44 11.93 -9.93
N GLY A 236 -24.92 10.70 -9.70
CA GLY A 236 -24.17 9.48 -9.97
C GLY A 236 -25.09 8.26 -10.06
N ARG A 237 -24.71 7.28 -10.89
CA ARG A 237 -25.40 5.99 -11.01
C ARG A 237 -24.37 4.88 -11.01
N ALA A 238 -24.50 3.91 -10.11
CA ALA A 238 -23.58 2.77 -10.02
C ALA A 238 -23.50 1.98 -11.35
N ALA A 239 -24.60 1.94 -12.09
CA ALA A 239 -24.68 1.34 -13.43
C ALA A 239 -23.74 1.97 -14.48
N VAL A 240 -23.17 3.16 -14.20
CA VAL A 240 -22.15 3.78 -15.08
C VAL A 240 -20.78 3.14 -14.89
N VAL A 241 -20.44 2.72 -13.66
CA VAL A 241 -19.15 2.06 -13.37
C VAL A 241 -19.21 0.57 -13.71
N ASP A 242 -20.37 -0.06 -13.52
CA ASP A 242 -20.70 -1.43 -13.95
C ASP A 242 -19.64 -2.50 -13.63
N VAL A 243 -19.18 -2.51 -12.38
CA VAL A 243 -18.23 -3.51 -11.85
C VAL A 243 -18.90 -4.52 -10.90
N THR A 244 -20.24 -4.51 -10.83
CA THR A 244 -20.99 -5.44 -9.99
C THR A 244 -21.11 -6.79 -10.71
N PRO A 245 -20.70 -7.92 -10.09
CA PRO A 245 -20.84 -9.23 -10.69
C PRO A 245 -22.31 -9.58 -10.96
N ASP A 246 -22.54 -10.27 -12.07
CA ASP A 246 -23.88 -10.51 -12.58
C ASP A 246 -24.20 -11.97 -12.76
N ASP A 247 -25.41 -12.35 -12.35
CA ASP A 247 -26.01 -13.57 -12.87
C ASP A 247 -26.42 -13.39 -14.34
N ALA A 248 -26.53 -14.51 -15.06
CA ALA A 248 -26.83 -14.51 -16.49
C ALA A 248 -28.17 -13.81 -16.82
N ALA A 249 -29.14 -13.83 -15.91
CA ALA A 249 -30.44 -13.20 -16.12
C ALA A 249 -30.38 -11.68 -15.91
N ALA A 250 -29.58 -11.20 -14.95
CA ALA A 250 -29.30 -9.79 -14.72
C ALA A 250 -28.54 -9.21 -15.92
N ARG A 251 -27.53 -9.94 -16.43
CA ARG A 251 -26.76 -9.54 -17.61
C ARG A 251 -27.66 -9.38 -18.83
N LYS A 252 -28.52 -10.37 -19.09
CA LYS A 252 -29.50 -10.30 -20.19
C LYS A 252 -30.45 -9.11 -20.06
N ARG A 253 -31.01 -8.87 -18.87
CA ARG A 253 -31.90 -7.71 -18.62
C ARG A 253 -31.18 -6.37 -18.85
N ARG A 254 -29.89 -6.28 -18.51
CA ARG A 254 -29.07 -5.09 -18.77
C ARG A 254 -28.77 -4.89 -20.24
N GLU A 255 -28.37 -5.93 -20.95
CA GLU A 255 -28.11 -5.88 -22.39
C GLU A 255 -29.38 -5.44 -23.16
N GLU A 256 -30.54 -5.97 -22.76
CA GLU A 256 -31.85 -5.54 -23.29
C GLU A 256 -32.18 -4.07 -22.96
N ALA A 257 -31.84 -3.60 -21.76
CA ALA A 257 -32.05 -2.21 -21.34
C ALA A 257 -31.08 -1.21 -22.01
N ALA A 258 -29.83 -1.61 -22.25
CA ALA A 258 -28.82 -0.81 -22.94
C ALA A 258 -29.14 -0.68 -24.44
N ALA A 259 -29.56 -1.78 -25.09
CA ALA A 259 -30.01 -1.77 -26.48
C ALA A 259 -31.24 -0.86 -26.70
N ALA A 260 -32.09 -0.71 -25.68
CA ALA A 260 -33.21 0.22 -25.71
C ALA A 260 -32.78 1.70 -25.56
N ALA A 261 -31.61 1.98 -24.99
CA ALA A 261 -31.07 3.33 -24.77
C ALA A 261 -30.17 3.83 -25.93
N GLU A 262 -29.50 2.93 -26.65
CA GLU A 262 -28.62 3.26 -27.78
C GLU A 262 -29.34 3.77 -29.04
N GLY A 263 -30.68 3.76 -29.08
CA GLY A 263 -31.45 4.33 -30.19
C GLY A 263 -31.39 5.86 -30.33
N THR A 264 -30.64 6.59 -29.49
CA THR A 264 -30.73 8.06 -29.39
C THR A 264 -29.45 8.88 -29.29
N ALA A 265 -28.23 8.34 -29.44
CA ALA A 265 -27.01 9.16 -29.31
C ALA A 265 -25.97 8.91 -30.41
N ALA A 266 -25.70 9.95 -31.21
CA ALA A 266 -24.60 10.01 -32.18
C ALA A 266 -23.32 10.56 -31.51
N PRO A 267 -22.12 10.03 -31.81
CA PRO A 267 -20.89 10.50 -31.19
C PRO A 267 -20.32 11.71 -31.93
N THR A 268 -20.03 12.77 -31.18
CA THR A 268 -19.21 13.91 -31.61
C THR A 268 -17.76 13.71 -31.19
N GLU A 269 -16.88 13.69 -32.19
CA GLU A 269 -15.42 13.66 -32.11
C GLU A 269 -14.88 14.99 -31.58
N VAL A 270 -13.88 14.95 -30.70
CA VAL A 270 -13.13 16.15 -30.28
C VAL A 270 -11.64 15.89 -30.44
N ALA A 271 -11.03 16.66 -31.35
CA ALA A 271 -9.61 16.64 -31.66
C ALA A 271 -8.80 17.40 -30.61
N ALA A 272 -7.69 16.82 -30.15
CA ALA A 272 -6.69 17.46 -29.30
C ALA A 272 -5.52 17.97 -30.16
N ALA A 273 -5.10 19.21 -29.92
CA ALA A 273 -3.99 19.88 -30.61
C ALA A 273 -2.73 19.87 -29.72
N GLU A 274 -1.62 19.40 -30.30
CA GLU A 274 -0.26 19.46 -29.74
C GLU A 274 0.43 20.80 -30.05
N THR A 275 1.22 21.29 -29.09
CA THR A 275 2.38 22.16 -29.36
C THR A 275 3.48 21.89 -28.34
N ALA A 276 4.66 21.48 -28.81
CA ALA A 276 5.92 21.49 -28.09
C ALA A 276 6.95 22.32 -28.88
N PRO A 277 7.86 23.08 -28.23
CA PRO A 277 9.04 23.64 -28.88
C PRO A 277 10.35 22.96 -28.41
N ALA A 278 11.34 23.02 -29.30
CA ALA A 278 12.60 22.27 -29.28
C ALA A 278 13.86 23.11 -28.93
N ALA A 279 14.91 22.37 -28.50
CA ALA A 279 16.37 22.58 -28.70
C ALA A 279 17.08 23.71 -27.89
N PRO A 280 18.44 23.69 -27.68
CA PRO A 280 19.49 22.94 -28.42
C PRO A 280 20.65 22.30 -27.61
N ALA A 281 21.47 21.52 -28.34
CA ALA A 281 22.69 20.80 -27.94
C ALA A 281 24.00 21.59 -28.22
N ALA A 282 25.12 21.16 -27.60
CA ALA A 282 26.52 21.42 -28.00
C ALA A 282 27.48 20.44 -27.25
N PRO A 283 28.77 20.24 -27.66
CA PRO A 283 29.24 19.08 -28.42
C PRO A 283 30.33 18.22 -27.73
N ALA A 284 30.62 17.07 -28.35
CA ALA A 284 31.62 16.06 -27.97
C ALA A 284 33.08 16.41 -28.29
N ALA A 285 34.01 15.70 -27.63
CA ALA A 285 35.43 15.58 -28.01
C ALA A 285 35.94 14.15 -27.73
N ASP A 286 36.55 13.54 -28.75
CA ASP A 286 37.27 12.26 -28.77
C ASP A 286 38.71 12.36 -28.23
N ASP A 287 39.25 11.30 -27.61
CA ASP A 287 40.31 10.44 -28.21
C ASP A 287 40.95 9.40 -27.25
N ALA A 288 41.20 8.22 -27.84
CA ALA A 288 42.33 7.28 -27.64
C ALA A 288 42.22 6.04 -26.71
N ALA A 289 41.69 4.95 -27.29
CA ALA A 289 42.45 3.75 -27.71
C ALA A 289 43.40 3.07 -26.70
N GLY A 290 42.76 2.60 -25.64
CA GLY A 290 43.15 1.53 -24.72
C GLY A 290 41.97 1.16 -23.81
N GLY A 291 40.99 2.05 -23.75
CA GLY A 291 39.82 2.00 -22.89
C GLY A 291 38.79 0.95 -23.26
N ASP A 292 38.50 0.63 -24.52
CA ASP A 292 37.27 -0.11 -24.84
C ASP A 292 37.15 -1.48 -24.15
N ALA A 293 38.22 -2.28 -24.09
CA ALA A 293 38.15 -3.59 -23.42
C ALA A 293 38.10 -3.48 -21.88
N GLU A 294 38.83 -2.51 -21.29
CA GLU A 294 38.83 -2.26 -19.85
C GLU A 294 37.53 -1.60 -19.39
N LEU A 295 36.98 -0.71 -20.21
CA LEU A 295 35.72 0.00 -20.06
C LEU A 295 34.54 -0.97 -20.19
N VAL A 296 34.58 -1.90 -21.16
CA VAL A 296 33.60 -2.99 -21.28
C VAL A 296 33.68 -3.91 -20.05
N ALA A 297 34.88 -4.27 -19.57
CA ALA A 297 35.04 -5.08 -18.36
C ALA A 297 34.59 -4.35 -17.08
N ALA A 298 34.77 -3.03 -17.00
CA ALA A 298 34.20 -2.20 -15.93
C ALA A 298 32.67 -2.14 -16.06
N GLY A 299 32.18 -2.02 -17.29
CA GLY A 299 30.76 -1.98 -17.63
C GLY A 299 30.04 -3.27 -17.25
N GLU A 300 30.66 -4.43 -17.43
CA GLU A 300 30.13 -5.72 -16.97
C GLU A 300 29.87 -5.71 -15.45
N LYS A 301 30.76 -5.08 -14.67
CA LYS A 301 30.58 -4.95 -13.21
C LYS A 301 29.41 -4.02 -12.89
N VAL A 302 29.28 -2.89 -13.59
CA VAL A 302 28.16 -1.96 -13.42
C VAL A 302 26.84 -2.60 -13.85
N PHE A 303 26.85 -3.39 -14.93
CA PHE A 303 25.70 -4.11 -15.46
C PHE A 303 25.11 -5.13 -14.47
N ARG A 304 25.84 -5.50 -13.41
CA ARG A 304 25.27 -6.28 -12.30
C ARG A 304 24.08 -5.58 -11.63
N LYS A 305 24.01 -4.25 -11.68
CA LYS A 305 22.85 -3.45 -11.23
C LYS A 305 21.67 -3.53 -12.20
N CYS A 306 21.91 -3.97 -13.44
CA CYS A 306 20.91 -4.07 -14.51
C CYS A 306 20.42 -5.50 -14.74
N LYS A 307 21.23 -6.52 -14.38
CA LYS A 307 21.01 -7.94 -14.71
C LYS A 307 19.71 -8.55 -14.14
N ALA A 308 19.21 -7.98 -13.05
CA ALA A 308 17.95 -8.40 -12.43
C ALA A 308 16.78 -8.14 -13.39
N CYS A 309 16.77 -6.93 -13.97
CA CYS A 309 15.67 -6.48 -14.83
C CYS A 309 15.93 -6.69 -16.32
N HIS A 310 17.17 -6.77 -16.76
CA HIS A 310 17.53 -6.80 -18.18
C HIS A 310 18.36 -8.03 -18.56
N ALA A 311 18.35 -8.33 -19.86
CA ALA A 311 19.23 -9.29 -20.50
C ALA A 311 19.92 -8.62 -21.69
N VAL A 312 21.17 -8.99 -21.94
CA VAL A 312 21.98 -8.56 -23.09
C VAL A 312 22.80 -9.76 -23.56
N GLY A 313 23.05 -9.85 -24.87
CA GLY A 313 23.78 -10.96 -25.50
C GLY A 313 22.90 -12.00 -26.19
N GLU A 314 23.53 -13.10 -26.60
CA GLU A 314 22.89 -14.17 -27.37
C GLU A 314 21.70 -14.76 -26.60
N GLY A 315 20.52 -14.79 -27.24
CA GLY A 315 19.30 -15.33 -26.63
C GLY A 315 18.66 -14.46 -25.55
N ALA A 316 19.05 -13.18 -25.45
CA ALA A 316 18.44 -12.24 -24.51
C ALA A 316 16.93 -12.10 -24.75
N SER A 317 16.15 -12.23 -23.67
CA SER A 317 14.69 -12.11 -23.69
C SER A 317 14.21 -11.01 -22.73
N ASN A 318 12.98 -10.56 -22.93
CA ASN A 318 12.33 -9.60 -22.03
C ASN A 318 12.15 -10.20 -20.63
N LYS A 319 12.51 -9.43 -19.60
CA LYS A 319 12.29 -9.75 -18.18
C LYS A 319 11.38 -8.68 -17.55
N VAL A 320 11.73 -8.18 -16.36
CA VAL A 320 11.11 -7.00 -15.74
C VAL A 320 11.26 -5.78 -16.66
N GLY A 321 12.43 -5.61 -17.27
CA GLY A 321 12.72 -4.67 -18.35
C GLY A 321 12.90 -5.37 -19.71
N PRO A 322 12.88 -4.61 -20.82
CA PRO A 322 13.10 -5.16 -22.16
C PRO A 322 14.56 -5.64 -22.32
N HIS A 323 14.81 -6.57 -23.24
CA HIS A 323 16.20 -6.90 -23.60
C HIS A 323 16.93 -5.68 -24.19
N LEU A 324 18.25 -5.65 -24.00
CA LEU A 324 19.10 -4.49 -24.34
C LEU A 324 19.96 -4.69 -25.60
N ASN A 325 19.73 -5.75 -26.37
CA ASN A 325 20.40 -5.94 -27.67
C ASN A 325 19.98 -4.85 -28.67
N GLY A 326 20.94 -4.38 -29.46
CA GLY A 326 20.77 -3.37 -30.50
C GLY A 326 20.25 -2.06 -29.93
N LEU A 327 20.73 -1.61 -28.77
CA LEU A 327 20.18 -0.42 -28.11
C LEU A 327 20.58 0.87 -28.81
N ASP A 328 21.81 0.98 -29.30
CA ASP A 328 22.27 2.16 -30.04
C ASP A 328 21.50 2.34 -31.36
N GLY A 329 20.94 3.53 -31.55
CA GLY A 329 20.07 3.90 -32.67
C GLY A 329 18.63 3.37 -32.59
N ARG A 330 18.29 2.53 -31.60
CA ARG A 330 16.95 1.93 -31.49
C ARG A 330 15.93 2.94 -30.98
N THR A 331 14.76 2.95 -31.59
CA THR A 331 13.63 3.77 -31.13
C THR A 331 13.29 3.41 -29.68
N VAL A 332 13.16 4.44 -28.83
CA VAL A 332 12.70 4.29 -27.45
C VAL A 332 11.34 3.58 -27.47
N GLY A 333 11.14 2.59 -26.58
CA GLY A 333 9.89 1.82 -26.58
C GLY A 333 9.74 0.80 -27.72
N GLY A 334 10.80 0.53 -28.48
CA GLY A 334 10.74 -0.25 -29.72
C GLY A 334 10.86 -1.79 -29.61
N VAL A 335 10.95 -2.38 -28.42
CA VAL A 335 11.06 -3.86 -28.31
C VAL A 335 9.69 -4.52 -28.41
N ASP A 336 9.56 -5.41 -29.39
CA ASP A 336 8.36 -6.19 -29.60
C ASP A 336 8.05 -7.09 -28.39
N GLY A 337 6.77 -7.16 -28.03
CA GLY A 337 6.28 -7.99 -26.93
C GLY A 337 6.57 -7.46 -25.52
N PHE A 338 7.20 -6.28 -25.36
CA PHE A 338 7.37 -5.63 -24.06
C PHE A 338 6.32 -4.53 -23.82
N LYS A 339 5.76 -4.47 -22.60
CA LYS A 339 4.73 -3.48 -22.23
C LYS A 339 5.33 -2.25 -21.56
N TYR A 340 5.59 -1.22 -22.37
CA TYR A 340 6.18 0.04 -21.92
C TYR A 340 5.27 0.90 -21.01
N SER A 341 5.86 1.93 -20.40
CA SER A 341 5.14 3.00 -19.68
C SER A 341 4.58 4.03 -20.68
N GLY A 342 3.60 4.84 -20.24
CA GLY A 342 2.99 5.87 -21.12
C GLY A 342 4.04 6.81 -21.72
N THR A 343 4.98 7.31 -20.89
CA THR A 343 6.06 8.19 -21.35
C THR A 343 6.98 7.54 -22.39
N PHE A 344 7.20 6.22 -22.34
CA PHE A 344 7.98 5.50 -23.36
C PHE A 344 7.19 5.35 -24.67
N THR A 345 5.88 5.12 -24.61
CA THR A 345 5.02 5.10 -25.79
C THR A 345 4.94 6.48 -26.44
N ASP A 346 4.88 7.55 -25.65
CA ASP A 346 4.91 8.93 -26.16
C ASP A 346 6.27 9.25 -26.81
N ALA A 347 7.37 8.85 -26.18
CA ALA A 347 8.72 9.02 -26.74
C ALA A 347 8.89 8.23 -28.06
N GLN A 348 8.32 7.02 -28.14
CA GLN A 348 8.29 6.20 -29.35
C GLN A 348 7.54 6.91 -30.48
N ALA A 349 6.34 7.43 -30.20
CA ALA A 349 5.51 8.14 -31.18
C ALA A 349 6.21 9.41 -31.71
N ASN A 350 7.02 10.06 -30.87
CA ASN A 350 7.83 11.22 -31.22
C ASN A 350 9.17 10.88 -31.93
N GLY A 351 9.44 9.60 -32.19
CA GLY A 351 10.63 9.16 -32.92
C GLY A 351 11.94 9.32 -32.12
N MET A 352 11.86 9.36 -30.79
CA MET A 352 13.06 9.40 -29.95
C MET A 352 13.87 8.11 -30.10
N VAL A 353 15.19 8.23 -30.21
CA VAL A 353 16.11 7.10 -30.32
C VAL A 353 17.09 7.07 -29.15
N TRP A 354 17.52 5.88 -28.79
CA TRP A 354 18.65 5.68 -27.90
C TRP A 354 19.96 5.96 -28.65
N ASN A 355 20.79 6.80 -28.08
CA ASN A 355 22.18 7.07 -28.47
C ASN A 355 22.95 7.43 -27.20
N ASP A 356 24.27 7.61 -27.27
CA ASP A 356 25.10 7.88 -26.09
C ASP A 356 24.60 9.06 -25.24
N GLU A 357 24.11 10.13 -25.87
CA GLU A 357 23.58 11.31 -25.16
C GLU A 357 22.27 11.00 -24.43
N THR A 358 21.30 10.38 -25.12
CA THR A 358 19.99 10.07 -24.53
C THR A 358 20.07 8.95 -23.50
N LEU A 359 20.93 7.95 -23.73
CA LEU A 359 21.23 6.90 -22.77
C LEU A 359 21.93 7.44 -21.53
N SER A 360 22.97 8.27 -21.70
CA SER A 360 23.69 8.87 -20.58
C SER A 360 22.76 9.71 -19.70
N ALA A 361 21.97 10.59 -20.31
CA ALA A 361 21.03 11.44 -19.59
C ALA A 361 19.93 10.64 -18.89
N PHE A 362 19.43 9.58 -19.52
CA PHE A 362 18.44 8.69 -18.91
C PHE A 362 19.04 7.88 -17.75
N LEU A 363 20.23 7.31 -17.91
CA LEU A 363 20.89 6.48 -16.89
C LEU A 363 21.36 7.30 -15.69
N ALA A 364 21.64 8.60 -15.85
CA ALA A 364 21.97 9.48 -14.74
C ALA A 364 20.79 9.68 -13.77
N ASN A 365 19.56 9.83 -14.29
CA ASN A 365 18.35 9.94 -13.47
C ASN A 365 17.08 9.60 -14.27
N PRO A 366 16.67 8.32 -14.33
CA PRO A 366 15.55 7.88 -15.16
C PRO A 366 14.22 8.54 -14.82
N LYS A 367 13.92 8.71 -13.52
CA LYS A 367 12.67 9.28 -13.02
C LYS A 367 12.50 10.74 -13.45
N THR A 368 13.61 11.48 -13.50
CA THR A 368 13.60 12.90 -13.92
C THR A 368 13.61 13.03 -15.44
N TYR A 369 14.40 12.22 -16.14
CA TYR A 369 14.50 12.28 -17.60
C TYR A 369 13.21 11.84 -18.31
N MET A 370 12.57 10.77 -17.83
CA MET A 370 11.29 10.27 -18.34
C MET A 370 10.29 10.11 -17.18
N LYS A 371 9.60 11.21 -16.86
CA LYS A 371 8.62 11.24 -15.77
C LYS A 371 7.49 10.24 -16.03
N GLY A 372 7.30 9.31 -15.09
CA GLY A 372 6.34 8.22 -15.23
C GLY A 372 6.90 6.96 -15.89
N THR A 373 8.23 6.88 -16.07
CA THR A 373 8.90 5.63 -16.42
C THR A 373 8.61 4.54 -15.38
N LYS A 374 8.45 3.31 -15.86
CA LYS A 374 8.32 2.11 -15.01
C LYS A 374 9.67 1.55 -14.58
N MET A 375 10.78 2.08 -15.10
CA MET A 375 12.12 1.68 -14.68
C MET A 375 12.41 2.29 -13.31
N SER A 376 12.21 1.51 -12.24
CA SER A 376 12.44 1.93 -10.85
C SER A 376 13.93 1.87 -10.51
N PHE A 377 14.74 2.70 -11.18
CA PHE A 377 16.17 2.80 -10.95
C PHE A 377 16.54 4.23 -10.56
N ALA A 378 17.31 4.38 -9.48
CA ALA A 378 17.71 5.69 -8.95
C ALA A 378 18.61 6.48 -9.91
N GLY A 379 19.37 5.78 -10.75
CA GLY A 379 20.36 6.35 -11.66
C GLY A 379 21.79 6.08 -11.22
N LEU A 380 22.73 6.21 -12.15
CA LEU A 380 24.16 6.11 -11.91
C LEU A 380 24.74 7.49 -11.60
N LYS A 381 25.37 7.65 -10.44
CA LYS A 381 25.91 8.95 -9.98
C LYS A 381 27.22 9.36 -10.67
N LYS A 382 27.98 8.39 -11.18
CA LYS A 382 29.30 8.60 -11.77
C LYS A 382 29.22 8.50 -13.29
N GLN A 383 29.77 9.48 -14.00
CA GLN A 383 29.81 9.45 -15.47
C GLN A 383 30.60 8.24 -15.97
N ASP A 384 31.74 7.93 -15.34
CA ASP A 384 32.54 6.75 -15.68
C ASP A 384 31.75 5.43 -15.61
N ASP A 385 30.82 5.30 -14.65
CA ASP A 385 29.96 4.10 -14.54
C ASP A 385 28.92 4.05 -15.67
N ILE A 386 28.40 5.22 -16.09
CA ILE A 386 27.46 5.36 -17.21
C ILE A 386 28.15 4.99 -18.52
N ASP A 387 29.31 5.57 -18.79
CA ASP A 387 30.09 5.34 -20.00
C ASP A 387 30.50 3.86 -20.08
N ALA A 388 30.91 3.27 -18.95
CA ALA A 388 31.26 1.86 -18.85
C ALA A 388 30.08 0.94 -19.18
N VAL A 389 28.90 1.16 -18.57
CA VAL A 389 27.74 0.28 -18.81
C VAL A 389 27.20 0.41 -20.23
N ILE A 390 27.24 1.61 -20.84
CA ILE A 390 26.87 1.83 -22.24
C ILE A 390 27.83 1.06 -23.15
N ALA A 391 29.14 1.16 -22.92
CA ALA A 391 30.14 0.43 -23.69
C ALA A 391 29.92 -1.09 -23.61
N TYR A 392 29.62 -1.62 -22.42
CA TYR A 392 29.32 -3.04 -22.23
C TYR A 392 28.04 -3.48 -22.96
N ILE A 393 26.93 -2.74 -22.83
CA ILE A 393 25.67 -3.05 -23.53
C ILE A 393 25.87 -3.06 -25.04
N ASN A 394 26.60 -2.08 -25.57
CA ASN A 394 26.87 -1.98 -27.01
C ASN A 394 27.85 -3.06 -27.50
N ALA A 395 28.74 -3.57 -26.65
CA ALA A 395 29.66 -4.65 -27.00
C ALA A 395 28.97 -6.01 -27.02
N GLU A 396 28.21 -6.35 -25.96
CA GLU A 396 27.55 -7.64 -25.81
C GLU A 396 26.23 -7.73 -26.58
N GLY A 397 25.54 -6.61 -26.76
CA GLY A 397 24.23 -6.54 -27.38
C GLY A 397 24.24 -6.36 -28.90
N LYS A 398 25.34 -6.67 -29.60
CA LYS A 398 25.43 -6.51 -31.07
C LYS A 398 24.55 -7.52 -31.81
N GLU A 399 23.33 -7.12 -32.15
CA GLU A 399 22.49 -7.73 -33.19
C GLU A 399 21.76 -6.67 -34.02
#